data_AF-A0A950AYZ5-F1
#
_entry.id   AF-A0A950AYZ5-F1
#
_cell.length_a   1.000
_cell.length_b   1.000
_cell.length_c   1.000
_cell.angle_alpha   90.00
_cell.angle_beta   90.00
_cell.angle_gamma   90.00
#
_symmetry.space_group_name_H-M   'P 1'
#
loop_
_entity.id
_entity.type
_entity.pdbx_description
1 polymer ?
#
loop_
_entity_poly.entity_id
_entity_poly.type
_entity_poly.pdbx_seq_one_letter_code
_entity_poly.pdbx_strand_id
1 'polypeptide(L)' 'MLRPRPGPTVVLTRGDAEVATWPLPPGDRAGMELVDRLARLQLEALRLGCSIRLRHASAELIELLELAGLDDVVSTNE' A
#
# COMPACT_ATOMS: atom_id res chain seq x y z
N MET A 1 10.00 -4.69 26.77
CA MET A 1 10.42 -3.98 25.55
C MET A 1 9.29 -4.07 24.53
N LEU A 2 8.64 -2.96 24.17
CA LEU A 2 7.67 -2.96 23.07
C LEU A 2 8.47 -3.12 21.77
N ARG A 3 8.19 -4.15 20.96
CA ARG A 3 8.67 -4.17 19.57
C ARG A 3 8.01 -2.99 18.85
N PRO A 4 8.75 -2.17 18.07
CA PRO A 4 8.13 -1.16 17.24
C PRO A 4 7.15 -1.85 16.29
N ARG A 5 5.93 -1.31 16.16
CA ARG A 5 4.99 -1.81 15.15
C ARG A 5 5.65 -1.67 13.77
N PRO A 6 5.57 -2.69 12.91
CA PRO A 6 6.06 -2.56 11.55
C PRO A 6 5.33 -1.40 10.88
N GLY A 7 6.08 -0.54 10.21
CA GLY A 7 5.52 0.55 9.41
C GLY A 7 4.75 0.02 8.20
N PRO A 8 3.99 0.90 7.53
CA PRO A 8 3.24 0.51 6.35
C PRO A 8 4.19 -0.05 5.28
N THR A 9 3.76 -1.14 4.64
CA THR A 9 4.61 -1.93 3.75
C THR A 9 3.86 -2.19 2.46
N VAL A 10 4.52 -1.95 1.33
CA VAL A 10 3.99 -2.27 -0.01
C VAL A 10 4.39 -3.69 -0.36
N VAL A 11 3.42 -4.44 -0.88
CA VAL A 11 3.57 -5.82 -1.31
C VAL A 11 3.15 -5.89 -2.76
N LEU A 12 4.06 -6.26 -3.66
CA LEU A 12 3.76 -6.53 -5.05
C LEU A 12 3.37 -8.00 -5.21
N THR A 13 2.22 -8.25 -5.81
CA THR A 13 1.67 -9.58 -6.05
C THR A 13 1.45 -9.84 -7.53
N ARG A 14 1.60 -11.10 -7.94
CA ARG A 14 1.21 -11.61 -9.26
C ARG A 14 0.29 -12.80 -9.05
N GLY A 15 -1.02 -12.58 -9.18
CA GLY A 15 -2.02 -13.50 -8.64
C GLY A 15 -1.86 -13.60 -7.11
N ASP A 16 -1.75 -14.82 -6.58
CA ASP A 16 -1.58 -15.05 -5.14
C ASP A 16 -0.10 -15.04 -4.69
N ALA A 17 0.84 -14.93 -5.62
CA ALA A 17 2.27 -14.95 -5.30
C ALA A 17 2.80 -13.56 -4.93
N GLU A 18 3.44 -13.44 -3.77
CA GLU A 18 4.22 -12.27 -3.39
C GLU A 18 5.55 -12.26 -4.16
N VAL A 19 5.77 -11.22 -4.95
CA VAL A 19 6.94 -11.06 -5.84
C VAL A 19 8.01 -10.20 -5.19
N ALA A 20 7.60 -9.16 -4.47
CA ALA A 20 8.50 -8.26 -3.76
C ALA A 20 7.75 -7.51 -2.65
N THR A 21 8.48 -7.13 -1.61
CA THR A 21 7.96 -6.39 -0.46
C THR A 21 8.97 -5.34 -0.03
N TRP A 22 8.48 -4.11 0.21
CA TRP A 22 9.33 -3.01 0.66
C TRP A 22 8.57 -2.05 1.58
N PRO A 23 9.26 -1.41 2.54
CA PRO A 23 8.63 -0.45 3.42
C PRO A 23 8.24 0.82 2.65
N LEU A 24 7.14 1.44 3.07
CA LEU A 24 6.87 2.84 2.71
C LEU A 24 7.89 3.74 3.41
N PRO A 25 8.47 4.74 2.72
CA PRO A 25 9.45 5.63 3.30
C PRO A 25 8.89 6.33 4.56
N PRO A 26 9.62 6.31 5.69
CA PRO A 26 9.21 7.04 6.88
C PRO A 26 9.26 8.54 6.58
N GLY A 27 8.10 9.21 6.62
CA GLY A 27 7.99 10.65 6.33
C GLY A 27 6.80 11.00 5.46
N ASP A 28 6.26 10.03 4.72
CA ASP A 28 5.00 10.18 4.00
C ASP A 28 3.85 10.16 5.02
N ARG A 29 3.52 11.34 5.57
CA ARG A 29 2.25 11.52 6.28
C ARG A 29 1.12 11.12 5.32
N ALA A 30 0.11 10.44 5.86
CA ALA A 30 -1.07 10.06 5.10
C ALA A 30 -1.65 11.33 4.44
N GLY A 31 -1.54 11.42 3.12
CA GLY A 31 -1.79 12.64 2.38
C GLY A 31 -1.83 12.37 0.88
N MET A 32 -2.35 13.34 0.12
CA MET A 32 -2.65 13.14 -1.29
C MET A 32 -1.42 12.86 -2.17
N GLU A 33 -0.23 13.34 -1.78
CA GLU A 33 1.01 13.01 -2.49
C GLU A 33 1.36 11.51 -2.40
N LEU A 34 1.16 10.91 -1.22
CA LEU A 34 1.35 9.49 -1.03
C LEU A 34 0.31 8.69 -1.81
N VAL A 35 -0.95 9.13 -1.79
CA VAL A 35 -2.05 8.53 -2.55
C VAL A 35 -1.74 8.54 -4.06
N ASP A 36 -1.30 9.68 -4.63
CA ASP A 36 -0.94 9.76 -6.06
C ASP A 36 0.23 8.82 -6.41
N ARG A 37 1.26 8.72 -5.55
CA ARG A 37 2.36 7.77 -5.77
C ARG A 37 1.89 6.32 -5.77
N LEU A 38 1.03 5.95 -4.82
CA LEU A 38 0.46 4.60 -4.75
C LEU A 38 -0.43 4.30 -5.96
N ALA A 39 -1.24 5.26 -6.40
CA ALA A 39 -2.07 5.12 -7.60
C ALA A 39 -1.24 4.86 -8.85
N ARG A 40 -0.17 5.63 -9.05
CA ARG A 40 0.76 5.46 -10.17
C ARG A 40 1.46 4.12 -10.11
N LEU A 41 1.92 3.73 -8.92
CA LEU A 41 2.59 2.45 -8.72
C LEU A 41 1.65 1.26 -8.99
N GLN A 42 0.40 1.32 -8.53
CA GLN A 42 -0.63 0.32 -8.84
C GLN A 42 -0.89 0.24 -10.33
N LEU A 43 -0.99 1.38 -11.02
CA LEU A 43 -1.20 1.41 -12.46
C LEU A 43 -0.04 0.77 -13.24
N GLU A 44 1.21 1.05 -12.85
CA GLU A 44 2.38 0.40 -13.45
C GLU A 44 2.44 -1.10 -13.14
N ALA A 45 2.10 -1.52 -11.92
CA ALA A 45 2.01 -2.93 -11.57
C ALA A 45 0.97 -3.66 -12.42
N LEU A 46 -0.23 -3.08 -12.59
CA LEU A 46 -1.31 -3.66 -13.39
C LEU A 46 -0.91 -3.84 -14.86
N ARG A 47 -0.16 -2.87 -15.43
CA ARG A 47 0.39 -2.99 -16.79
C ARG A 47 1.34 -4.19 -16.96
N LEU A 48 1.98 -4.62 -15.87
CA LEU A 48 2.86 -5.78 -15.83
C LEU A 48 2.15 -7.08 -15.40
N GLY A 49 0.81 -7.04 -15.26
CA GLY A 49 0.03 -8.18 -14.75
C GLY A 49 0.26 -8.46 -13.26
N CYS A 50 0.69 -7.45 -12.52
CA CYS A 50 0.87 -7.48 -11.07
C CYS A 50 -0.12 -6.52 -10.39
N SER A 51 -0.17 -6.52 -9.07
CA SER A 51 -0.89 -5.55 -8.25
C SER A 51 -0.08 -5.23 -7.01
N ILE A 52 -0.28 -4.06 -6.41
CA ILE A 52 0.26 -3.75 -5.09
C ILE A 52 -0.84 -3.85 -4.03
N ARG A 53 -0.43 -4.25 -2.82
CA ARG A 53 -1.24 -4.18 -1.62
C ARG A 53 -0.46 -3.55 -0.47
N LEU A 54 -1.15 -2.87 0.42
CA LEU A 54 -0.57 -2.28 1.63
C LEU A 54 -0.86 -3.14 2.85
N ARG A 55 0.19 -3.46 3.60
CA ARG A 55 0.13 -4.09 4.93
C ARG A 55 0.49 -3.07 5.99
N HIS A 56 -0.12 -3.18 7.17
CA HIS A 56 0.16 -2.32 8.33
C HIS A 56 -0.04 -0.81 8.05
N ALA A 57 -0.95 -0.47 7.13
CA ALA A 57 -1.36 0.92 6.89
C ALA A 57 -2.06 1.51 8.13
N SER A 58 -1.88 2.80 8.37
CA SER A 58 -2.66 3.51 9.39
C SER A 58 -4.11 3.67 8.93
N ALA A 59 -5.04 3.77 9.88
CA ALA A 59 -6.45 4.03 9.57
C ALA A 59 -6.64 5.29 8.71
N GLU A 60 -5.91 6.37 9.02
CA GLU A 60 -5.91 7.61 8.24
C GLU A 60 -5.51 7.38 6.76
N LEU A 61 -4.51 6.53 6.51
CA LEU A 61 -4.10 6.21 5.14
C LEU A 61 -5.14 5.34 4.43
N ILE A 62 -5.76 4.40 5.14
CA ILE A 62 -6.83 3.56 4.60
C ILE A 62 -8.02 4.43 4.18
N GLU A 63 -8.50 5.31 5.07
CA GLU A 63 -9.61 6.23 4.79
C GLU A 63 -9.32 7.14 3.58
N LEU A 64 -8.08 7.64 3.46
CA LEU A 64 -7.68 8.45 2.30
C LEU A 64 -7.64 7.65 1.00
N LEU A 65 -7.20 6.38 1.04
CA LEU A 65 -7.19 5.50 -0.14
C LEU A 65 -8.62 5.15 -0.57
N GLU A 66 -9.50 4.85 0.39
CA GLU A 66 -10.93 4.62 0.12
C GLU A 66 -11.58 5.87 -0.49
N LEU A 67 -11.34 7.06 0.08
CA LEU A 67 -11.84 8.33 -0.47
C LEU A 67 -11.35 8.58 -1.90
N ALA A 68 -10.15 8.13 -2.24
CA ALA A 68 -9.55 8.26 -3.56
C ALA A 68 -9.96 7.15 -4.56
N GLY A 69 -10.74 6.15 -4.14
CA GLY A 69 -11.12 5.01 -4.98
C GLY A 69 -9.97 4.04 -5.25
N LEU A 70 -9.07 3.87 -4.28
CA LEU A 70 -7.94 2.94 -4.30
C LEU A 70 -8.08 1.85 -3.23
N ASP A 71 -9.32 1.46 -2.92
CA ASP A 71 -9.66 0.42 -1.96
C ASP A 71 -9.01 -0.94 -2.29
N ASP A 72 -8.84 -1.25 -3.58
CA ASP A 72 -8.13 -2.46 -4.04
C ASP A 72 -6.65 -2.52 -3.60
N VAL A 73 -6.04 -1.39 -3.25
CA VAL A 73 -4.65 -1.31 -2.77
C VAL A 73 -4.57 -1.64 -1.28
N VAL A 74 -5.67 -1.56 -0.53
CA VAL A 74 -5.71 -1.92 0.89
C VAL A 74 -5.77 -3.45 1.01
N SER A 75 -4.89 -4.03 1.82
CA SER A 75 -5.05 -5.45 2.15
C SER A 75 -6.29 -5.60 3.06
N THR A 76 -7.41 -6.04 2.50
CA THR A 76 -8.53 -6.58 3.30
C THR A 76 -8.12 -7.95 3.82
N ASN A 77 -7.27 -8.00 4.84
CA ASN A 77 -7.10 -9.21 5.61
C ASN A 77 -6.79 -8.84 7.07
N GLU A 78 -7.64 -9.39 7.94
CA GLU A 78 -7.74 -9.25 9.40
C GLU A 78 -6.40 -9.25 10.16
#